data_AF-A0A0R3TQ37-F1
#
_entry.id   AF-A0A0R3TQ37-F1
#
_cell.length_a   1.000
_cell.length_b   1.000
_cell.length_c   1.000
_cell.angle_alpha   90.00
_cell.angle_beta   90.00
_cell.angle_gamma   90.00
#
_symmetry.space_group_name_H-M   'P 1'
#
loop_
_entity.id
_entity.type
_entity.pdbx_description
1 polymer ?
#
loop_
_entity_poly.entity_id
_entity_poly.type
_entity_poly.pdbx_seq_one_letter_code
_entity_poly.pdbx_strand_id
1 'polypeptide(L)' 'MLDPQIAKQILKLLDFDDSGTVRVSDLRKAFMGTGLSQADVNEFIRAYARVDNGVINLEELTEILNTVHRKTSRAI' A
#
# COMPACT_ATOMS: atom_id res chain seq x y z
N MET A 1 7.28 14.85 3.30
CA MET A 1 6.17 14.37 2.45
C MET A 1 6.80 13.45 1.43
N LEU A 2 6.31 12.21 1.30
CA LEU A 2 6.79 11.29 0.28
C LEU A 2 6.59 11.90 -1.10
N ASP A 3 7.61 11.78 -1.93
CA ASP A 3 7.55 12.22 -3.32
C ASP A 3 6.46 11.42 -4.07
N PRO A 4 5.50 12.08 -4.73
CA PRO A 4 4.47 11.40 -5.53
C PRO A 4 5.04 10.44 -6.58
N GLN A 5 6.26 10.70 -7.05
CA GLN A 5 6.96 9.84 -8.00
C GLN A 5 7.33 8.48 -7.38
N ILE A 6 7.65 8.45 -6.08
CA ILE A 6 7.94 7.20 -5.35
C ILE A 6 6.65 6.38 -5.19
N ALA A 7 5.54 7.02 -4.84
CA ALA A 7 4.25 6.33 -4.76
C ALA A 7 3.85 5.73 -6.11
N LYS A 8 4.11 6.45 -7.21
CA LYS A 8 3.86 5.96 -8.57
C LYS A 8 4.75 4.77 -8.97
N GLN A 9 6.02 4.77 -8.56
CA GLN A 9 6.91 3.63 -8.77
C GLN A 9 6.48 2.41 -7.96
N ILE A 10 6.09 2.61 -6.69
CA ILE A 10 5.56 1.56 -5.84
C ILE A 10 4.25 1.01 -6.43
N LEU A 11 3.36 1.87 -6.90
CA LEU A 11 2.12 1.45 -7.56
C LEU A 11 2.42 0.53 -8.76
N LYS A 12 3.35 0.90 -9.64
CA LYS A 12 3.77 0.04 -10.77
C LYS A 12 4.37 -1.31 -10.36
N LEU A 13 5.01 -1.39 -9.19
CA LEU A 13 5.56 -2.65 -8.69
C LEU A 13 4.48 -3.57 -8.11
N LEU A 14 3.37 -2.97 -7.65
CA LEU A 14 2.26 -3.67 -6.99
C LEU A 14 1.09 -3.94 -7.95
N ASP A 15 0.95 -3.17 -9.02
CA ASP A 15 -0.09 -3.29 -10.04
C ASP A 15 0.24 -4.41 -11.03
N PHE A 16 -0.06 -5.65 -10.63
CA PHE A 16 0.24 -6.85 -11.43
C PHE A 16 -0.67 -7.01 -12.66
N ASP A 17 -1.85 -6.38 -12.65
CA ASP A 17 -2.82 -6.45 -13.76
C ASP A 17 -2.77 -5.22 -14.68
N ASP A 18 -1.84 -4.28 -14.43
CA ASP A 18 -1.69 -2.99 -15.13
C ASP A 18 -3.02 -2.22 -15.21
N SER A 19 -3.85 -2.35 -14.17
CA SER A 19 -5.17 -1.70 -14.11
C SER A 19 -5.07 -0.21 -13.78
N GLY A 20 -3.88 0.28 -13.43
CA GLY A 20 -3.66 1.62 -12.91
C GLY A 20 -4.02 1.75 -11.42
N THR A 21 -4.37 0.65 -10.76
CA THR A 21 -4.79 0.61 -9.36
C THR A 21 -4.25 -0.63 -8.66
N VAL A 22 -4.11 -0.60 -7.34
CA VAL A 22 -3.63 -1.77 -6.59
C VAL A 22 -4.80 -2.43 -5.88
N ARG A 23 -5.16 -3.65 -6.29
CA ARG A 23 -6.19 -4.42 -5.57
C ARG A 23 -5.61 -5.04 -4.31
N VAL A 24 -6.49 -5.37 -3.37
CA VAL A 24 -6.11 -6.14 -2.16
C VAL A 24 -5.41 -7.46 -2.50
N SER A 25 -5.83 -8.14 -3.56
CA SER A 25 -5.18 -9.36 -4.04
C SER A 25 -3.74 -9.15 -4.47
N ASP A 26 -3.43 -7.98 -5.02
CA ASP A 26 -2.12 -7.63 -5.56
C ASP A 26 -1.16 -7.19 -4.47
N LEU A 27 -1.65 -6.45 -3.47
CA LEU A 27 -0.92 -6.24 -2.22
C LEU A 27 -0.57 -7.57 -1.55
N ARG A 28 -1.52 -8.50 -1.41
CA ARG A 28 -1.26 -9.82 -0.79
C ARG A 28 -0.15 -10.58 -1.52
N LYS A 29 -0.13 -10.56 -2.85
CA LYS A 29 0.93 -11.17 -3.64
C LYS A 29 2.28 -10.49 -3.43
N ALA A 30 2.31 -9.16 -3.42
CA ALA A 30 3.53 -8.41 -3.19
C ALA A 30 4.13 -8.67 -1.79
N PHE A 31 3.28 -8.80 -0.78
CA PHE A 31 3.70 -9.06 0.60
C PHE A 31 3.99 -10.54 0.89
N MET A 32 3.60 -11.49 0.02
CA MET A 32 3.98 -12.90 0.17
C MET A 32 5.51 -13.12 0.20
N GLY A 33 6.31 -12.16 -0.30
CA GLY A 33 7.78 -12.22 -0.27
C GLY A 33 8.44 -11.41 0.84
N THR A 34 7.71 -10.61 1.62
CA THR A 34 8.30 -9.68 2.61
C THR A 34 8.34 -10.25 4.03
N GLY A 35 7.79 -11.45 4.25
CA GLY A 35 7.68 -12.07 5.57
C GLY A 35 6.54 -11.52 6.44
N LEU A 36 5.73 -10.60 5.91
CA LEU A 36 4.53 -10.11 6.60
C LEU A 36 3.44 -11.19 6.59
N SER A 37 2.76 -11.36 7.73
CA SER A 37 1.67 -12.32 7.80
C SER A 37 0.44 -11.79 7.04
N GLN A 38 -0.41 -12.70 6.60
CA GLN A 38 -1.70 -12.33 5.99
C GLN A 38 -2.56 -11.49 6.93
N ALA A 39 -2.38 -11.63 8.25
CA ALA A 39 -3.07 -10.83 9.25
C ALA A 39 -2.56 -9.39 9.25
N ASP A 40 -1.24 -9.19 9.22
CA ASP A 40 -0.61 -7.86 9.16
C ASP A 40 -1.01 -7.12 7.89
N VAL A 41 -1.03 -7.81 6.75
CA VAL A 41 -1.47 -7.26 5.47
C VAL A 41 -2.96 -6.90 5.52
N ASN A 42 -3.80 -7.76 6.10
CA ASN A 42 -5.23 -7.47 6.25
C ASN A 42 -5.52 -6.34 7.25
N GLU A 43 -4.73 -6.21 8.31
CA GLU A 43 -4.83 -5.12 9.28
C GLU A 43 -4.37 -3.81 8.64
N PHE A 44 -3.27 -3.84 7.89
CA PHE A 44 -2.80 -2.72 7.09
C PHE A 44 -3.87 -2.26 6.10
N ILE A 45 -4.45 -3.20 5.35
CA ILE A 45 -5.57 -2.91 4.45
C ILE A 45 -6.73 -2.32 5.25
N ARG A 46 -7.18 -2.92 6.36
CA ARG A 46 -8.30 -2.38 7.14
C ARG A 46 -8.05 -0.99 7.74
N ALA A 47 -6.82 -0.71 8.16
CA ALA A 47 -6.46 0.56 8.77
C ALA A 47 -6.49 1.73 7.77
N TYR A 48 -6.28 1.42 6.48
CA TYR A 48 -6.16 2.42 5.43
C TYR A 48 -7.20 2.31 4.32
N ALA A 49 -7.96 1.22 4.28
CA ALA A 49 -9.12 1.04 3.44
C ALA A 49 -10.28 1.88 3.97
N ARG A 50 -10.18 3.20 3.75
CA ARG A 50 -11.36 4.01 3.37
C ARG A 50 -11.80 3.75 1.91
N VAL A 51 -11.20 2.72 1.33
CA VAL A 51 -11.37 2.19 -0.01
C VAL A 51 -12.80 1.71 -0.20
N ASP A 52 -13.54 2.46 -0.99
CA ASP A 52 -14.74 1.97 -1.67
C ASP A 52 -14.32 0.81 -2.60
N ASN A 53 -14.98 -0.34 -2.52
CA ASN A 53 -14.83 -1.48 -3.45
C ASN A 53 -13.50 -2.30 -3.46
N GLY A 54 -12.60 -2.14 -2.50
CA GLY A 54 -11.42 -3.00 -2.34
C GLY A 54 -10.24 -2.73 -3.29
N VAL A 55 -10.18 -1.53 -3.86
CA VAL A 55 -9.13 -1.04 -4.77
C VAL A 55 -8.43 0.20 -4.20
N ILE A 56 -7.11 0.21 -4.17
CA ILE A 56 -6.30 1.34 -3.68
C ILE A 56 -5.80 2.15 -4.87
N ASN A 57 -6.10 3.45 -4.89
CA ASN A 57 -5.59 4.38 -5.89
C ASN A 57 -4.26 5.04 -5.46
N LEU A 58 -3.67 5.84 -6.36
CA LEU A 58 -2.38 6.50 -6.11
C LEU A 58 -2.40 7.48 -4.93
N GLU A 59 -3.48 8.23 -4.74
CA GLU A 59 -3.60 9.20 -3.65
C GLU A 59 -3.65 8.47 -2.31
N GLU A 60 -4.49 7.44 -2.22
CA GLU A 60 -4.60 6.58 -1.03
C GLU A 60 -3.27 5.91 -0.72
N LEU A 61 -2.60 5.32 -1.71
CA LEU A 61 -1.27 4.72 -1.53
C LEU A 61 -0.26 5.76 -1.01
N THR A 62 -0.32 6.99 -1.51
CA THR A 62 0.56 8.08 -1.06
C THR A 62 0.31 8.47 0.39
N GLU A 63 -0.95 8.55 0.82
CA GLU A 63 -1.32 8.83 2.22
C GLU A 63 -0.87 7.71 3.17
N ILE A 64 -1.03 6.46 2.74
CA ILE A 64 -0.59 5.27 3.48
C ILE A 64 0.91 5.32 3.71
N LEU A 65 1.69 5.45 2.64
CA LEU A 65 3.14 5.49 2.72
C LEU A 65 3.62 6.66 3.58
N ASN A 66 2.98 7.83 3.47
CA ASN A 66 3.27 8.97 4.33
C ASN A 66 2.99 8.69 5.81
N THR A 67 1.89 8.00 6.11
CA THR A 67 1.51 7.68 7.50
C THR A 67 2.45 6.64 8.10
N VAL A 68 2.78 5.59 7.35
CA VAL A 68 3.75 4.57 7.77
C VAL A 68 5.12 5.21 7.99
N HIS A 69 5.61 6.00 7.02
CA HIS A 69 6.88 6.71 7.14
C HIS A 69 6.92 7.63 8.36
N ARG A 70 5.82 8.33 8.68
CA ARG A 70 5.74 9.18 9.88
C ARG A 70 5.76 8.36 11.16
N LYS A 71 5.11 7.19 11.21
CA LYS A 71 5.09 6.31 12.39
C LYS A 71 6.44 5.64 12.62
N THR A 72 7.09 5.11 11.58
CA THR A 72 8.42 4.50 11.70
C THR A 72 9.50 5.53 11.99
N SER A 73 9.43 6.74 11.41
CA SER A 73 10.37 7.84 11.73
C SER A 73 10.18 8.43 13.13
N ARG A 74 9.06 8.15 13.81
CA ARG A 74 8.83 8.53 15.21
C ARG A 74 9.22 7.45 16.21
N ALA A 75 9.47 6.23 15.74
CA ALA A 75 9.80 5.08 16.56
C ALA A 75 11.32 4.88 16.72
N ILE A 76 12.13 5.83 16.24
CA ILE A 76 13.60 5.86 16.33
C ILE A 76 14.04 7.16 16.97
#